data_AF-A0AAW2PIG0-F1
#
_entry.id   AF-A0AAW2PIG0-F1
#
_cell.length_a   1.000
_cell.length_b   1.000
_cell.length_c   1.000
_cell.angle_alpha   90.00
_cell.angle_beta   90.00
_cell.angle_gamma   90.00
#
_symmetry.space_group_name_H-M   'P 1'
#
loop_
_entity.id
_entity.type
_entity.pdbx_description
1 polymer ?
#
loop_
_entity_poly.entity_id
_entity_poly.type
_entity_poly.pdbx_seq_one_letter_code
_entity_poly.pdbx_strand_id
1 'polypeptide(L)'
;MEMVYRIWLPWDHTEIEIDIIAVHVQCLHCHALSRQTHVASLFTVVYALNEISQHRELLEQLTDIMDGVGDDPWLVLGDFNTIRDLSEVNGMSGDISNAMEEFQDCIKSTGLLDLPMPGETYTWHNCSHGAHSLWKKLDRMTANAHWFRRWRMQFLFNTENI
;
A
#
# COMPACT_ATOMS: atom_id res chain seq x y z
N MET A 1 -9.26 10.09 -15.40
CA MET A 1 -9.10 8.62 -15.22
C MET A 1 -8.07 8.15 -16.22
N GLU A 2 -6.96 7.62 -15.75
CA GLU A 2 -5.92 7.05 -16.58
C GLU A 2 -5.79 5.55 -16.26
N MET A 3 -5.68 4.74 -17.30
CA MET A 3 -5.38 3.32 -17.19
C MET A 3 -3.92 3.13 -17.55
N VAL A 4 -3.15 2.61 -16.60
CA VAL A 4 -1.76 2.24 -16.84
C VAL A 4 -1.60 0.80 -16.39
N TYR A 5 -1.41 -0.10 -17.36
CA TYR A 5 -1.50 -1.55 -17.15
C TYR A 5 -2.85 -1.97 -16.53
N ARG A 6 -2.82 -2.60 -15.34
CA ARG A 6 -3.97 -3.09 -14.58
C ARG A 6 -4.43 -2.12 -13.48
N ILE A 7 -3.72 -0.98 -13.33
CA ILE A 7 -3.99 -0.01 -12.29
C ILE A 7 -4.90 1.08 -12.86
N TRP A 8 -6.00 1.32 -12.15
CA TRP A 8 -6.94 2.41 -12.43
C TRP A 8 -6.83 3.45 -11.34
N LEU A 9 -6.53 4.69 -11.75
CA LEU A 9 -6.46 5.82 -10.84
C LEU A 9 -7.55 6.84 -11.20
N PRO A 10 -8.71 6.81 -10.53
CA PRO A 10 -9.68 7.90 -10.59
C PRO A 10 -9.31 8.98 -9.58
N TRP A 11 -9.41 10.25 -10.00
CA TRP A 11 -9.30 11.38 -9.09
C TRP A 11 -10.16 12.54 -9.58
N ASP A 12 -10.45 13.47 -8.67
CA ASP A 12 -11.12 14.71 -9.00
C ASP A 12 -10.10 15.77 -9.41
N HIS A 13 -10.11 16.12 -10.70
CA HIS A 13 -9.20 17.10 -11.29
C HIS A 13 -9.40 18.53 -10.75
N THR A 14 -10.56 18.82 -10.15
CA THR A 14 -10.80 20.14 -9.53
C THR A 14 -10.15 20.27 -8.15
N GLU A 15 -9.84 19.14 -7.52
CA GLU A 15 -9.32 19.08 -6.15
C GLU A 15 -7.83 18.74 -6.10
N ILE A 16 -7.40 17.82 -6.96
CA ILE A 16 -6.05 17.28 -6.97
C ILE A 16 -5.50 17.31 -8.39
N GLU A 17 -4.30 17.87 -8.52
CA GLU A 17 -3.46 17.73 -9.71
C GLU A 17 -2.52 16.54 -9.51
N ILE A 18 -2.48 15.63 -10.49
CA ILE A 18 -1.67 14.41 -10.42
C ILE A 18 -0.71 14.40 -11.60
N ASP A 19 0.57 14.22 -11.30
CA ASP A 19 1.62 13.98 -12.28
C ASP A 19 2.19 12.57 -12.09
N ILE A 20 2.17 11.76 -13.14
CA ILE A 20 2.81 10.43 -13.12
C ILE A 20 4.32 10.61 -13.25
N ILE A 21 5.06 10.17 -12.23
CA ILE A 21 6.54 10.23 -12.20
C ILE A 21 7.11 8.97 -12.83
N ALA A 22 6.62 7.81 -12.41
CA ALA A 22 7.12 6.53 -12.88
C ALA A 22 6.00 5.51 -13.02
N VAL A 23 6.14 4.67 -14.04
CA VAL A 23 5.23 3.58 -14.34
C VAL A 23 6.02 2.29 -14.31
N HIS A 24 5.61 1.37 -13.44
CA HIS A 24 6.12 0.01 -13.39
C HIS A 24 4.98 -0.99 -13.64
N VAL A 25 5.35 -2.26 -13.85
CA VAL A 25 4.36 -3.33 -14.08
C VAL A 25 3.46 -3.55 -12.86
N GLN A 26 4.00 -3.35 -11.67
CA GLN A 26 3.34 -3.66 -10.39
C GLN A 26 3.04 -2.44 -9.54
N CYS A 27 3.47 -1.25 -9.95
CA CYS A 27 3.15 -0.03 -9.24
C CYS A 27 3.17 1.20 -10.15
N LEU A 28 2.45 2.24 -9.72
CA LEU A 28 2.39 3.55 -10.35
C LEU A 28 2.81 4.58 -9.31
N HIS A 29 3.89 5.33 -9.59
CA HIS A 29 4.40 6.37 -8.69
C HIS A 29 4.07 7.76 -9.23
N CYS A 30 3.48 8.58 -8.37
CA CYS A 30 2.87 9.85 -8.74
C CYS A 30 3.19 10.95 -7.73
N HIS A 31 3.20 12.18 -8.23
CA HIS A 31 3.09 13.39 -7.45
C HIS A 31 1.63 13.86 -7.41
N ALA A 32 1.13 14.22 -6.24
CA ALA A 32 -0.18 14.82 -6.05
C ALA A 32 -0.03 16.21 -5.43
N LEU A 33 -0.67 17.21 -6.03
CA LEU A 33 -0.80 18.56 -5.50
C LEU A 33 -2.27 18.87 -5.22
N SER A 34 -2.60 19.13 -3.95
CA SER A 34 -3.92 19.62 -3.57
C SER A 34 -4.10 21.07 -4.04
N ARG A 35 -5.11 21.32 -4.87
CA ARG A 35 -5.42 22.67 -5.38
C ARG A 35 -5.93 23.60 -4.28
N GLN A 36 -6.64 23.06 -3.29
CA GLN A 36 -7.18 23.84 -2.17
C GLN A 36 -6.09 24.27 -1.17
N THR A 37 -5.20 23.34 -0.80
CA THR A 37 -4.22 23.57 0.28
C THR A 37 -2.83 23.93 -0.24
N HIS A 38 -2.58 23.76 -1.55
CA HIS A 38 -1.26 23.86 -2.17
C HIS A 38 -0.21 22.93 -1.54
N VAL A 39 -0.68 21.85 -0.90
CA VAL A 39 0.18 20.83 -0.30
C VAL A 39 0.43 19.73 -1.31
N ALA A 40 1.71 19.40 -1.48
CA ALA A 40 2.19 18.28 -2.27
C ALA A 40 2.48 17.03 -1.42
N SER A 41 2.30 15.86 -2.04
CA SER A 41 2.75 14.55 -1.59
C SER A 41 3.09 13.66 -2.76
N LEU A 42 3.94 12.67 -2.51
CA LEU A 42 4.11 11.52 -3.36
C LEU A 42 3.14 10.41 -2.97
N PHE A 43 2.65 9.67 -3.94
CA PHE A 43 1.95 8.42 -3.68
C PHE A 43 2.31 7.34 -4.69
N THR A 44 2.34 6.10 -4.21
CA THR A 44 2.60 4.91 -5.03
C THR A 44 1.42 3.96 -4.91
N VAL A 45 0.77 3.67 -6.03
CA VAL A 45 -0.32 2.69 -6.11
C VAL A 45 0.27 1.35 -6.51
N VAL A 46 0.05 0.31 -5.71
CA VAL A 46 0.60 -1.03 -5.89
C VAL A 46 -0.50 -1.99 -6.34
N TYR A 47 -0.15 -2.82 -7.31
CA TYR A 47 -0.90 -4.00 -7.73
C TYR A 47 0.10 -5.12 -8.01
N ALA A 48 0.48 -5.82 -6.94
CA ALA A 48 1.52 -6.84 -6.97
C ALA A 48 1.08 -8.10 -7.71
N LEU A 49 2.03 -8.78 -8.36
CA LEU A 49 1.82 -10.09 -8.96
C LEU A 49 2.00 -11.19 -7.91
N ASN A 50 1.38 -12.35 -8.17
CA ASN A 50 1.40 -13.49 -7.25
C ASN A 50 2.69 -14.33 -7.33
N GLU A 51 3.53 -14.11 -8.34
CA GLU A 51 4.76 -14.88 -8.53
C GLU A 51 5.90 -14.33 -7.64
N ILE A 52 6.57 -15.21 -6.89
CA ILE A 52 7.61 -14.82 -5.92
C ILE A 52 8.74 -14.01 -6.55
N SER A 53 9.22 -14.42 -7.72
CA SER A 53 10.29 -13.72 -8.47
C SER A 53 9.89 -12.28 -8.78
N GLN A 54 8.67 -12.08 -9.27
CA GLN A 54 8.11 -10.78 -9.61
C GLN A 54 7.85 -9.94 -8.36
N HIS A 55 7.44 -10.57 -7.25
CA HIS A 55 7.22 -9.86 -5.99
C HIS A 55 8.50 -9.17 -5.50
N ARG A 56 9.66 -9.82 -5.60
CA ARG A 56 10.95 -9.21 -5.26
C ARG A 56 11.26 -7.97 -6.10
N GLU A 57 10.94 -7.99 -7.39
CA GLU A 57 11.12 -6.81 -8.26
C GLU A 57 10.27 -5.61 -7.78
N LEU A 58 9.07 -5.86 -7.25
CA LEU A 58 8.26 -4.81 -6.63
C LEU A 58 8.94 -4.25 -5.37
N LEU A 59 9.50 -5.11 -4.52
CA LEU A 59 10.16 -4.67 -3.28
C LEU A 59 11.43 -3.85 -3.57
N GLU A 60 12.20 -4.25 -4.56
CA GLU A 60 13.34 -3.48 -5.08
C GLU A 60 12.88 -2.12 -5.63
N GLN A 61 11.84 -2.09 -6.45
CA GLN A 61 11.26 -0.84 -6.97
C GLN A 61 10.80 0.11 -5.87
N LEU A 62 10.18 -0.40 -4.80
CA LEU A 62 9.76 0.43 -3.67
C LEU A 62 10.97 1.02 -2.92
N THR A 63 12.07 0.28 -2.85
CA THR A 63 13.32 0.76 -2.25
C THR A 63 13.95 1.85 -3.12
N ASP A 64 14.01 1.65 -4.44
CA ASP A 64 14.51 2.65 -5.39
C ASP A 64 13.66 3.93 -5.36
N ILE A 65 12.33 3.81 -5.29
CA ILE A 65 11.43 4.96 -5.14
C ILE A 65 11.73 5.69 -3.82
N MET A 66 11.92 4.96 -2.72
CA MET A 66 12.22 5.55 -1.41
C MET A 66 13.51 6.39 -1.44
N ASP A 67 14.55 5.94 -2.15
CA ASP A 67 15.79 6.70 -2.31
C ASP A 67 15.56 8.05 -3.04
N GLY A 68 14.54 8.12 -3.90
CA GLY A 68 14.12 9.34 -4.61
C GLY A 68 13.13 10.23 -3.85
N VAL A 69 12.47 9.72 -2.80
CA VAL A 69 11.41 10.44 -2.05
C VAL A 69 11.98 11.59 -1.22
N GLY A 70 13.20 11.46 -0.68
CA GLY A 70 13.80 12.50 0.17
C GLY A 70 12.94 12.85 1.39
N ASP A 71 12.72 14.15 1.61
CA ASP A 71 11.94 14.68 2.74
C ASP A 71 10.43 14.83 2.43
N ASP A 72 9.99 14.35 1.27
CA ASP A 72 8.59 14.50 0.85
C ASP A 72 7.66 13.53 1.57
N PRO A 73 6.41 13.95 1.87
CA PRO A 73 5.39 13.05 2.37
C PRO A 73 5.06 11.98 1.33
N TRP A 74 5.15 10.71 1.71
CA TRP A 74 4.94 9.58 0.80
C TRP A 74 3.94 8.57 1.35
N LEU A 75 2.93 8.25 0.53
CA LEU A 75 1.90 7.25 0.79
C LEU A 75 2.02 6.10 -0.22
N VAL A 76 2.10 4.86 0.24
CA VAL A 76 2.04 3.66 -0.61
C VAL A 76 0.76 2.91 -0.30
N LEU A 77 -0.02 2.54 -1.32
CA LEU A 77 -1.29 1.88 -1.11
C LEU A 77 -1.63 0.89 -2.22
N GLY A 78 -2.42 -0.12 -1.90
CA GLY A 78 -2.96 -1.07 -2.86
C GLY A 78 -2.79 -2.51 -2.43
N ASP A 79 -2.87 -3.41 -3.40
CA ASP A 79 -2.79 -4.87 -3.21
C ASP A 79 -1.33 -5.32 -3.31
N PHE A 80 -0.75 -5.72 -2.18
CA PHE A 80 0.63 -6.21 -2.12
C PHE A 80 0.74 -7.72 -2.37
N ASN A 81 -0.39 -8.44 -2.48
CA ASN A 81 -0.49 -9.90 -2.57
C ASN A 81 0.35 -10.69 -1.54
N THR A 82 0.76 -10.04 -0.44
CA THR A 82 1.60 -10.62 0.61
C THR A 82 1.16 -10.11 1.98
N ILE A 83 1.08 -11.04 2.94
CA ILE A 83 0.81 -10.73 4.34
C ILE A 83 2.06 -10.15 5.02
N ARG A 84 1.87 -9.35 6.07
CA ARG A 84 2.99 -8.85 6.89
C ARG A 84 3.17 -9.66 8.16
N ASP A 85 2.12 -10.26 8.69
CA ASP A 85 2.16 -11.02 9.94
C ASP A 85 1.20 -12.22 9.87
N LEU A 86 1.50 -13.29 10.60
CA LEU A 86 0.66 -14.49 10.63
C LEU A 86 -0.75 -14.22 11.20
N SER A 87 -0.93 -13.19 12.02
CA SER A 87 -2.25 -12.74 12.49
C SER A 87 -3.16 -12.25 11.36
N GLU A 88 -2.60 -11.98 10.19
CA GLU A 88 -3.31 -11.52 9.00
C GLU A 88 -3.79 -12.66 8.10
N VAL A 89 -3.70 -13.89 8.60
CA VAL A 89 -4.22 -15.10 7.96
C VAL A 89 -5.23 -15.76 8.89
N ASN A 90 -6.37 -16.15 8.33
CA ASN A 90 -7.32 -17.02 9.00
C ASN A 90 -7.65 -18.22 8.10
N GLY A 91 -7.20 -19.41 8.50
CA GLY A 91 -7.28 -20.65 7.75
C GLY A 91 -5.91 -21.30 7.53
N MET A 92 -5.89 -22.46 6.87
CA MET A 92 -4.64 -23.13 6.51
C MET A 92 -4.07 -22.52 5.23
N SER A 93 -2.97 -21.78 5.35
CA SER A 93 -2.16 -21.35 4.22
C SER A 93 -1.01 -22.32 3.97
N GLY A 94 -0.49 -22.35 2.73
CA GLY A 94 0.81 -22.96 2.44
C GLY A 94 1.96 -22.19 3.10
N ASP A 95 3.20 -22.56 2.80
CA ASP A 95 4.37 -21.83 3.29
C ASP A 95 4.42 -20.42 2.68
N ILE A 96 4.37 -19.42 3.54
CA ILE A 96 4.37 -17.99 3.21
C ILE A 96 5.49 -17.24 3.93
N SER A 97 6.37 -17.97 4.64
CA SER A 97 7.32 -17.40 5.59
C SER A 97 8.34 -16.50 4.90
N ASN A 98 8.95 -16.98 3.81
CA ASN A 98 9.98 -16.22 3.08
C ASN A 98 9.41 -14.94 2.45
N ALA A 99 8.24 -15.02 1.79
CA ALA A 99 7.60 -13.85 1.19
C ALA A 99 7.20 -12.82 2.25
N MET A 100 6.71 -13.29 3.41
CA MET A 100 6.38 -12.43 4.55
C MET A 100 7.63 -11.74 5.11
N GLU A 101 8.74 -12.47 5.29
CA GLU A 101 10.02 -11.91 5.78
C GLU A 101 10.59 -10.87 4.82
N GLU A 102 10.65 -11.17 3.52
CA GLU A 102 11.10 -10.23 2.48
C GLU A 102 10.23 -8.96 2.46
N PHE A 103 8.92 -9.11 2.60
CA PHE A 103 8.01 -7.97 2.66
C PHE A 103 8.21 -7.15 3.94
N GLN A 104 8.39 -7.79 5.10
CA GLN A 104 8.70 -7.11 6.36
C GLN A 104 10.01 -6.30 6.26
N ASP A 105 11.05 -6.88 5.65
CA ASP A 105 12.34 -6.22 5.44
C ASP A 105 12.22 -5.02 4.48
N CYS A 106 11.43 -5.14 3.41
CA CYS A 106 11.13 -4.02 2.51
C CYS A 106 10.42 -2.87 3.25
N ILE A 107 9.36 -3.17 4.02
CA ILE A 107 8.62 -2.14 4.78
C ILE A 107 9.53 -1.45 5.81
N LYS A 108 10.41 -2.22 6.46
CA LYS A 108 11.37 -1.70 7.43
C LYS A 108 12.43 -0.82 6.77
N SER A 109 13.03 -1.26 5.66
CA SER A 109 14.07 -0.52 4.94
C SER A 109 13.55 0.77 4.31
N THR A 110 12.30 0.77 3.84
CA THR A 110 11.64 1.97 3.30
C THR A 110 11.10 2.94 4.36
N GLY A 111 11.18 2.57 5.65
CA GLY A 111 10.69 3.42 6.75
C GLY A 111 9.17 3.63 6.74
N LEU A 112 8.43 2.73 6.08
CA LEU A 112 6.99 2.79 5.93
C LEU A 112 6.29 2.23 7.18
N LEU A 113 5.22 2.91 7.59
CA LEU A 113 4.36 2.49 8.71
C LEU A 113 2.95 2.25 8.21
N ASP A 114 2.29 1.24 8.76
CA ASP A 114 0.89 0.95 8.42
C ASP A 114 -0.02 2.08 8.86
N LEU A 115 -0.90 2.49 7.95
CA LEU A 115 -2.06 3.33 8.25
C LEU A 115 -3.24 2.42 8.61
N PRO A 116 -4.05 2.81 9.61
CA PRO A 116 -5.29 2.10 9.89
C PRO A 116 -6.23 2.23 8.68
N MET A 117 -6.68 1.08 8.16
CA MET A 117 -7.72 1.02 7.14
C MET A 117 -9.07 0.79 7.84
N PRO A 118 -10.05 1.69 7.66
CA PRO A 118 -11.39 1.47 8.21
C PRO A 118 -12.05 0.30 7.47
N GLY A 119 -12.62 -0.66 8.20
CA GLY A 119 -13.36 -1.79 7.63
C GLY A 119 -12.86 -3.15 8.09
N GLU A 120 -12.93 -4.13 7.20
CA GLU A 120 -12.60 -5.53 7.50
C GLU A 120 -11.09 -5.75 7.64
N THR A 121 -10.72 -6.60 8.61
CA THR A 121 -9.33 -6.97 8.87
C THR A 121 -8.71 -7.76 7.71
N TYR A 122 -9.51 -8.54 6.99
CA TYR A 122 -9.10 -9.33 5.82
C TYR A 122 -9.65 -8.70 4.55
N THR A 123 -8.88 -8.72 3.47
CA THR A 123 -9.23 -8.06 2.21
C THR A 123 -9.36 -9.05 1.06
N TRP A 124 -9.03 -10.31 1.31
CA TRP A 124 -9.14 -11.40 0.35
C TRP A 124 -9.66 -12.68 1.00
N HIS A 125 -10.53 -13.39 0.27
CA HIS A 125 -11.04 -14.72 0.60
C HIS A 125 -10.94 -15.63 -0.61
N ASN A 126 -10.61 -16.89 -0.40
CA ASN A 126 -10.50 -17.88 -1.48
C ASN A 126 -11.84 -18.44 -1.97
N CYS A 127 -12.97 -17.85 -1.58
CA CYS A 127 -14.34 -18.30 -1.88
C CYS A 127 -14.62 -19.77 -1.50
N SER A 128 -13.81 -20.35 -0.61
CA SER A 128 -13.98 -21.73 -0.16
C SER A 128 -14.66 -21.79 1.21
N HIS A 129 -15.20 -22.97 1.55
CA HIS A 129 -15.99 -23.18 2.76
C HIS A 129 -15.38 -24.26 3.67
N GLY A 130 -15.73 -24.22 4.95
CA GLY A 130 -15.30 -25.23 5.93
C GLY A 130 -13.78 -25.23 6.13
N ALA A 131 -13.18 -26.42 6.17
CA ALA A 131 -11.75 -26.61 6.45
C ALA A 131 -10.80 -25.97 5.42
N HIS A 132 -11.31 -25.60 4.23
CA HIS A 132 -10.53 -24.97 3.16
C HIS A 132 -10.73 -23.46 3.09
N SER A 133 -11.57 -22.87 3.95
CA SER A 133 -11.77 -21.43 3.99
C SER A 133 -10.47 -20.74 4.38
N LEU A 134 -10.02 -19.77 3.57
CA LEU A 134 -8.80 -19.01 3.79
C LEU A 134 -9.05 -17.53 3.56
N TRP A 135 -8.76 -16.73 4.56
CA TRP A 135 -8.84 -15.28 4.56
C TRP A 135 -7.44 -14.69 4.74
N LYS A 136 -7.15 -13.62 4.01
CA LYS A 136 -5.87 -12.90 4.08
C LYS A 136 -6.09 -11.39 4.02
N LYS A 137 -5.21 -10.63 4.67
CA LYS A 137 -5.08 -9.19 4.45
C LYS A 137 -3.97 -8.95 3.42
N LEU A 138 -4.35 -8.54 2.21
CA LEU A 138 -3.43 -8.30 1.10
C LEU A 138 -3.35 -6.81 0.72
N ASP A 139 -4.44 -6.07 0.92
CA ASP A 139 -4.51 -4.64 0.67
C ASP A 139 -4.04 -3.85 1.88
N ARG A 140 -3.25 -2.81 1.62
CA ARG A 140 -2.62 -1.99 2.66
C ARG A 140 -2.52 -0.54 2.25
N MET A 141 -2.47 0.32 3.24
CA MET A 141 -2.01 1.70 3.13
C MET A 141 -0.85 1.87 4.10
N THR A 142 0.29 2.33 3.61
CA THR A 142 1.48 2.62 4.41
C THR A 142 2.01 4.01 4.07
N ALA A 143 2.68 4.65 5.01
CA ALA A 143 3.25 5.97 4.75
C ALA A 143 4.56 6.19 5.50
N ASN A 144 5.37 7.13 5.02
CA ASN A 144 6.60 7.52 5.69
C ASN A 144 6.32 8.52 6.84
N ALA A 145 7.32 8.77 7.68
CA ALA A 145 7.20 9.69 8.82
C ALA A 145 6.80 11.13 8.40
N HIS A 146 7.20 11.57 7.20
CA HIS A 146 6.91 12.90 6.66
C HIS A 146 5.41 13.08 6.39
N TRP A 147 4.74 12.02 5.91
CA TRP A 147 3.28 11.96 5.80
C TRP A 147 2.59 12.18 7.15
N PHE A 148 2.94 11.39 8.16
CA PHE A 148 2.33 11.53 9.49
C PHE A 148 2.59 12.90 10.13
N ARG A 149 3.76 13.49 9.87
CA ARG A 149 4.11 14.82 10.37
C ARG A 149 3.27 15.91 9.70
N ARG A 150 2.97 15.76 8.40
CA ARG A 150 2.16 16.71 7.62
C ARG A 150 0.68 16.61 7.94
N TRP A 151 0.11 15.41 7.93
CA TRP A 151 -1.32 15.15 8.19
C TRP A 151 -1.56 14.56 9.57
N ARG A 152 -0.95 15.18 10.61
CA ARG A 152 -1.11 14.84 12.05
C ARG A 152 -2.41 14.09 12.30
N MET A 153 -2.30 12.78 12.60
CA MET A 153 -3.41 11.82 12.69
C MET A 153 -4.70 12.43 13.26
N GLN A 154 -5.60 12.91 12.39
CA GLN A 154 -7.00 13.16 12.75
C GLN A 154 -7.79 11.85 12.92
N PHE A 155 -7.16 10.70 12.65
CA PHE A 155 -7.79 9.38 12.67
C PHE A 155 -7.64 8.60 13.99
N LEU A 156 -7.01 9.15 15.03
CA LEU A 156 -6.85 8.45 16.33
C LEU A 156 -7.85 8.83 17.44
N PHE A 157 -8.79 9.74 17.18
CA PHE A 157 -9.82 10.09 18.18
C PHE A 157 -11.21 10.12 17.56
N ASN A 158 -11.74 8.96 17.17
CA ASN A 158 -13.19 8.80 17.04
C ASN A 158 -13.66 7.37 17.36
N THR A 159 -13.03 6.71 18.33
CA THR A 159 -13.52 5.44 18.91
C THR A 159 -14.18 5.62 20.27
N GLU A 160 -14.44 6.85 20.71
CA GLU A 160 -15.39 7.11 21.79
C GLU A 160 -16.67 7.69 21.19
N ASN A 161 -17.58 6.80 20.80
CA ASN A 161 -19.05 6.97 20.71
C ASN A 161 -19.62 6.07 19.60
N ILE A 162 -19.65 4.75 19.84
CA ILE A 162 -20.79 3.88 19.53
C ILE A 162 -20.88 2.82 20.62
#